data_AF-A0A7S2USQ4-F1
#
_entry.id   AF-A0A7S2USQ4-F1
#
_cell.length_a   1.000
_cell.length_b   1.000
_cell.length_c   1.000
_cell.angle_alpha   90.00
_cell.angle_beta   90.00
_cell.angle_gamma   90.00
#
_symmetry.space_group_name_H-M   'P 1'
#
loop_
_entity.id
_entity.type
_entity.pdbx_description
1 polymer ?
#
loop_
_entity_poly.entity_id
_entity_poly.type
_entity_poly.pdbx_seq_one_letter_code
_entity_poly.pdbx_strand_id
1 'polypeptide(L)'
;AAFYAYRELTFNLNNEKDDRFVTVTSEEVLEQAGRTCIICRDIMMCGKNCKQLPGCGHVFHKACLREWLVQQQSCPTCRADITASAKRAKQKRDATQAALEREQQQQQQQQQQQ
;
A
#
# COMPACT_ATOMS: atom_id res chain seq x y z
N ALA A 1 -15.21 3.70 17.54
CA ALA A 1 -15.06 3.23 16.14
C ALA A 1 -13.74 3.71 15.50
N ALA A 2 -13.47 5.02 15.45
CA ALA A 2 -12.25 5.59 14.83
C ALA A 2 -10.91 5.04 15.39
N PHE A 3 -10.81 4.85 16.71
CA PHE A 3 -9.59 4.33 17.36
C PHE A 3 -9.21 2.89 16.96
N TYR A 4 -10.20 2.02 16.72
CA TYR A 4 -9.94 0.64 16.29
C TYR A 4 -9.58 0.57 14.80
N ALA A 5 -10.24 1.38 13.97
CA ALA A 5 -9.92 1.51 12.55
C ALA A 5 -8.51 2.11 12.33
N TYR A 6 -8.10 3.04 13.20
CA TYR A 6 -6.72 3.51 13.29
C TYR A 6 -5.74 2.40 13.64
N ARG A 7 -5.97 1.64 14.74
CA ARG A 7 -5.08 0.54 15.15
C ARG A 7 -4.87 -0.48 14.03
N GLU A 8 -5.89 -0.83 13.26
CA GLU A 8 -5.76 -1.79 12.15
C GLU A 8 -4.98 -1.25 10.94
N LEU A 9 -5.06 0.05 10.65
CA LEU A 9 -4.30 0.68 9.56
C LEU A 9 -2.86 0.99 9.97
N THR A 10 -2.62 1.51 11.17
CA THR A 10 -1.30 2.03 11.57
C THR A 10 -0.41 1.02 12.28
N PHE A 11 -0.95 -0.08 12.81
CA PHE A 11 -0.13 -1.20 13.30
C PHE A 11 0.81 -1.72 12.20
N ASN A 12 0.43 -1.52 10.94
CA ASN A 12 1.14 -2.08 9.80
C ASN A 12 1.88 -1.08 8.91
N LEU A 13 1.82 0.24 9.17
CA LEU A 13 2.70 1.19 8.45
C LEU A 13 4.20 0.92 8.73
N ASN A 14 4.49 0.26 9.85
CA ASN A 14 5.83 -0.17 10.26
C ASN A 14 6.16 -1.62 9.89
N ASN A 15 5.21 -2.40 9.38
CA ASN A 15 5.46 -3.79 9.06
C ASN A 15 5.91 -3.87 7.60
N GLU A 16 7.17 -4.23 7.37
CA GLU A 16 7.73 -4.40 6.02
C GLU A 16 6.96 -5.46 5.21
N LYS A 17 6.29 -6.39 5.90
CA LYS A 17 5.43 -7.42 5.30
C LYS A 17 4.01 -6.95 5.00
N ASP A 18 3.60 -5.74 5.42
CA ASP A 18 2.31 -5.18 5.01
C ASP A 18 2.45 -4.40 3.70
N ASP A 19 2.21 -5.13 2.62
CA ASP A 19 2.23 -4.67 1.24
C ASP A 19 1.02 -3.78 0.86
N ARG A 20 0.21 -3.28 1.80
CA ARG A 20 -0.89 -2.34 1.47
C ARG A 20 -0.37 -0.96 1.06
N PHE A 21 0.82 -0.57 1.52
CA PHE A 21 1.45 0.70 1.19
C PHE A 21 2.82 0.46 0.54
N VAL A 22 2.86 0.64 -0.78
CA VAL A 22 4.07 0.43 -1.58
C VAL A 22 5.12 1.46 -1.19
N THR A 23 6.35 0.99 -0.89
CA THR A 23 7.50 1.87 -0.70
C THR A 23 7.95 2.40 -2.04
N VAL A 24 8.05 3.72 -2.18
CA VAL A 24 8.57 4.34 -3.40
C VAL A 24 10.10 4.30 -3.38
N THR A 25 10.67 3.39 -4.17
CA THR A 25 12.12 3.21 -4.32
C THR A 25 12.67 3.82 -5.61
N SER A 26 11.85 4.00 -6.66
CA SER A 26 12.25 4.67 -7.90
C SER A 26 12.07 6.19 -7.79
N GLU A 27 13.07 6.93 -8.29
CA GLU A 27 13.03 8.38 -8.41
C GLU A 27 12.03 8.86 -9.48
N GLU A 28 11.84 8.09 -10.55
CA GLU A 28 10.89 8.39 -11.64
C GLU A 28 9.45 8.43 -11.12
N VAL A 29 9.09 7.47 -10.26
CA VAL A 29 7.77 7.42 -9.61
C VAL A 29 7.56 8.63 -8.71
N LEU A 30 8.62 9.10 -8.06
CA LEU A 30 8.54 10.25 -7.16
C LEU A 30 8.42 11.57 -7.92
N GLU A 31 9.06 11.69 -9.08
CA GLU A 31 8.89 12.82 -9.99
C GLU A 31 7.45 12.92 -10.50
N GLN A 32 6.86 11.79 -10.91
CA GLN A 32 5.49 11.72 -11.40
C GLN A 32 4.46 12.06 -10.30
N ALA A 33 4.74 11.71 -9.04
CA ALA A 33 3.89 12.01 -7.91
C ALA A 33 4.04 13.45 -7.37
N GLY A 34 5.04 14.20 -7.84
CA GLY A 34 5.47 15.45 -7.25
C GLY A 34 6.35 15.21 -6.01
N ARG A 35 7.57 15.75 -6.03
CA ARG A 35 8.58 15.54 -4.97
C ARG A 35 8.26 16.24 -3.64
N THR A 36 7.07 16.77 -3.43
CA THR A 36 6.72 17.54 -2.23
C THR A 36 5.58 16.88 -1.47
N CYS A 37 5.79 16.56 -0.20
CA CYS A 37 4.74 16.00 0.63
C CYS A 37 3.77 17.12 1.03
N ILE A 38 2.48 17.01 0.69
CA ILE A 38 1.53 18.11 0.97
C ILE A 38 1.22 18.30 2.47
N ILE A 39 1.54 17.29 3.30
CA ILE A 39 1.25 17.31 4.74
C ILE A 39 2.27 18.21 5.45
N CYS A 40 3.56 17.96 5.27
CA CYS A 40 4.65 18.72 5.90
C CYS A 40 5.22 19.83 5.01
N ARG A 41 4.94 19.81 3.69
CA ARG A 41 5.48 20.71 2.66
C ARG A 41 6.98 20.58 2.39
N ASP A 42 7.60 19.50 2.86
CA ASP A 42 9.00 19.18 2.59
C ASP A 42 9.20 18.24 1.40
N ILE A 43 10.43 18.22 0.89
CA ILE A 43 10.86 17.37 -0.22
C ILE A 43 10.88 15.90 0.21
N MET A 44 10.28 15.06 -0.62
CA MET A 44 10.34 13.61 -0.55
C MET A 44 11.58 13.11 -1.31
N MET A 45 12.21 12.06 -0.79
CA MET A 45 13.36 11.41 -1.43
C MET A 45 13.09 9.93 -1.64
N CYS A 46 13.52 9.39 -2.79
CA CYS A 46 13.44 7.97 -3.10
C CYS A 46 14.17 7.16 -2.01
N GLY A 47 13.61 6.00 -1.64
CA GLY A 47 14.18 5.16 -0.59
C GLY A 47 14.03 5.69 0.85
N LYS A 48 13.72 6.97 1.06
CA LYS A 48 13.46 7.55 2.39
C LYS A 48 12.00 7.41 2.78
N ASN A 49 11.58 6.18 3.13
CA ASN A 49 10.27 5.88 3.74
C ASN A 49 9.07 6.62 3.11
N CYS A 50 9.06 6.81 1.80
CA CYS A 50 7.92 7.39 1.08
C CYS A 50 6.94 6.28 0.72
N LYS A 51 5.66 6.52 0.99
CA LYS A 51 4.59 5.54 0.80
C LYS A 51 3.59 6.02 -0.23
N GLN A 52 3.33 5.17 -1.20
CA GLN A 52 2.27 5.36 -2.17
C GLN A 52 0.96 4.77 -1.66
N LEU A 53 -0.13 5.54 -1.77
CA LEU A 53 -1.46 5.06 -1.39
C LEU A 53 -2.04 4.10 -2.44
N PRO A 54 -2.66 2.98 -2.00
CA PRO A 54 -3.34 2.09 -2.91
C PRO A 54 -4.56 2.79 -3.53
N GLY A 55 -4.84 2.48 -4.79
CA GLY A 55 -6.02 2.96 -5.51
C GLY A 55 -5.87 4.35 -6.15
N CYS A 56 -5.25 5.32 -5.45
CA CYS A 56 -5.07 6.68 -6.00
C CYS A 56 -3.63 7.04 -6.36
N GLY A 57 -2.62 6.31 -5.88
CA GLY A 57 -1.23 6.49 -6.30
C GLY A 57 -0.50 7.71 -5.74
N HIS A 58 -1.12 8.51 -4.87
CA HIS A 58 -0.45 9.65 -4.25
C HIS A 58 0.60 9.22 -3.22
N VAL A 59 1.69 9.99 -3.14
CA VAL A 59 2.88 9.67 -2.34
C VAL A 59 3.05 10.67 -1.20
N PHE A 60 3.39 10.16 0.00
CA PHE A 60 3.66 10.96 1.19
C PHE A 60 4.81 10.34 2.00
N HIS A 61 5.44 11.12 2.89
CA HIS A 61 6.31 10.52 3.90
C HIS A 61 5.50 9.58 4.80
N LYS A 62 6.07 8.42 5.13
CA LYS A 62 5.46 7.44 6.04
C LYS A 62 5.02 8.03 7.38
N ALA A 63 5.84 8.92 7.97
CA ALA A 63 5.52 9.56 9.25
C ALA A 63 4.30 10.48 9.12
N CYS A 64 4.30 11.37 8.13
CA CYS A 64 3.18 12.27 7.86
C CYS A 64 1.89 11.52 7.55
N LEU A 65 1.97 10.47 6.72
CA LEU A 65 0.81 9.64 6.42
C LEU A 65 0.28 8.92 7.65
N ARG A 66 1.17 8.43 8.52
CA ARG A 66 0.77 7.77 9.78
C ARG A 66 0.00 8.71 10.69
N GLU A 67 0.48 9.94 10.87
CA GLU A 67 -0.20 10.95 11.70
C GLU A 67 -1.55 11.33 11.12
N TRP A 68 -1.63 11.50 9.80
CA TRP A 68 -2.90 11.79 9.12
C TRP A 68 -3.95 10.70 9.36
N LEU A 69 -3.54 9.43 9.24
CA LEU A 69 -4.43 8.28 9.42
C LEU A 69 -4.95 8.10 10.86
N VAL A 70 -4.38 8.80 11.85
CA VAL A 70 -4.97 8.94 13.20
C VAL A 70 -6.33 9.62 13.14
N GLN A 71 -6.45 10.63 12.29
CA GLN A 71 -7.60 11.50 12.22
C GLN A 71 -8.54 11.14 11.06
N GLN A 72 -7.99 10.81 9.89
CA GLN A 72 -8.75 10.66 8.65
C GLN A 72 -8.21 9.50 7.79
N GLN A 73 -9.10 8.62 7.32
CA GLN A 73 -8.77 7.46 6.47
C GLN A 73 -8.92 7.74 4.97
N SER A 74 -8.73 9.01 4.58
CA SER A 74 -8.89 9.48 3.20
C SER A 74 -7.58 10.08 2.69
N CYS A 75 -7.38 10.02 1.37
CA CYS A 75 -6.21 10.61 0.73
C CYS A 75 -6.19 12.14 0.95
N PRO A 76 -5.09 12.71 1.47
CA PRO A 76 -4.94 14.15 1.64
C PRO A 76 -5.12 14.96 0.35
N THR A 77 -4.77 14.38 -0.80
CA THR A 77 -4.85 15.05 -2.11
C THR A 77 -6.22 14.93 -2.74
N CYS A 78 -6.75 13.70 -2.89
CA CYS A 78 -7.95 13.45 -3.68
C CYS A 78 -9.16 12.95 -2.87
N ARG A 79 -9.04 12.84 -1.54
CA ARG A 79 -10.08 12.38 -0.61
C ARG A 79 -10.59 10.95 -0.82
N ALA A 80 -9.97 10.17 -1.70
CA ALA A 80 -10.29 8.76 -1.88
C ALA A 80 -10.14 7.97 -0.57
N ASP A 81 -11.06 7.03 -0.31
CA ASP A 81 -11.03 6.14 0.85
C ASP A 81 -9.87 5.13 0.74
N ILE A 82 -8.98 5.17 1.72
CA ILE A 82 -7.76 4.34 1.76
C ILE A 82 -8.10 2.92 2.21
N THR A 83 -9.01 2.76 3.15
CA THR A 83 -9.41 1.45 3.71
C THR A 83 -10.08 0.59 2.65
N ALA A 84 -11.00 1.16 1.87
CA ALA A 84 -11.67 0.48 0.77
C ALA A 84 -10.66 0.03 -0.30
N SER A 85 -9.75 0.93 -0.68
CA SER A 85 -8.70 0.66 -1.67
C SER A 85 -7.75 -0.45 -1.20
N ALA A 86 -7.36 -0.41 0.08
CA ALA A 86 -6.47 -1.40 0.67
C ALA A 86 -7.11 -2.80 0.78
N LYS A 87 -8.41 -2.87 1.10
CA LYS A 87 -9.17 -4.14 1.10
C LYS A 87 -9.23 -4.76 -0.30
N ARG A 88 -9.51 -3.95 -1.33
CA ARG A 88 -9.52 -4.41 -2.73
C ARG A 88 -8.15 -4.88 -3.19
N ALA A 89 -7.08 -4.18 -2.82
CA ALA A 89 -5.72 -4.58 -3.14
C ALA A 89 -5.36 -5.93 -2.50
N LYS A 90 -5.72 -6.15 -1.23
CA LYS A 90 -5.54 -7.46 -0.56
C LYS A 90 -6.32 -8.57 -1.26
N GLN A 91 -7.60 -8.35 -1.56
CA GLN A 91 -8.43 -9.33 -2.26
C GLN A 91 -7.86 -9.72 -3.63
N LYS A 92 -7.35 -8.75 -4.39
CA LYS A 92 -6.71 -9.01 -5.68
C LYS A 92 -5.48 -9.90 -5.52
N ARG A 93 -4.61 -9.62 -4.54
CA ARG A 93 -3.43 -10.45 -4.25
C ARG A 93 -3.79 -11.85 -3.81
N ASP A 94 -4.71 -12.00 -2.86
CA ASP A 94 -5.15 -13.30 -2.35
C ASP A 94 -5.73 -14.16 -3.51
N ALA A 95 -6.48 -13.53 -4.43
CA ALA A 95 -7.00 -14.21 -5.62
C ALA A 95 -5.89 -14.62 -6.61
N THR A 96 -4.91 -13.74 -6.87
CA THR A 96 -3.76 -14.06 -7.73
C THR A 96 -2.94 -15.21 -7.15
N GLN A 97 -2.68 -15.19 -5.84
CA GLN A 97 -1.92 -16.24 -5.17
C GLN A 97 -2.65 -17.59 -5.22
N ALA A 98 -3.96 -17.61 -4.95
CA ALA A 98 -4.76 -18.83 -5.06
C ALA A 98 -4.81 -19.41 -6.49
N ALA A 99 -4.78 -18.54 -7.53
CA ALA A 99 -4.73 -18.99 -8.92
C ALA A 99 -3.38 -19.65 -9.25
N LEU A 100 -2.26 -19.04 -8.86
CA LEU A 100 -0.91 -19.58 -9.02
C LEU A 100 -0.75 -20.93 -8.30
N GLU A 101 -1.25 -21.03 -7.07
CA GLU A 101 -1.18 -22.28 -6.30
C GLU A 101 -1.99 -23.41 -6.96
N ARG A 102 -3.17 -23.11 -7.52
CA ARG A 102 -3.97 -24.10 -8.27
C ARG A 102 -3.25 -24.58 -9.52
N GLU A 103 -2.62 -23.68 -10.26
CA GLU A 103 -1.87 -24.02 -11.47
C GLU A 103 -0.65 -24.91 -11.12
N GLN A 104 0.09 -24.58 -10.07
CA GLN A 104 1.20 -25.41 -9.59
C GLN A 104 0.75 -26.80 -9.14
N GLN A 105 -0.39 -26.92 -8.44
CA GLN A 105 -0.94 -28.21 -8.06
C GLN A 105 -1.34 -29.06 -9.27
N GLN A 106 -1.94 -28.44 -10.30
CA GLN A 106 -2.27 -29.14 -11.55
C GLN A 106 -1.01 -29.65 -12.27
N GLN A 107 0.04 -28.82 -12.35
CA GLN A 107 1.32 -29.21 -12.95
C GLN A 107 1.98 -30.36 -12.17
N GLN A 108 1.97 -30.32 -10.83
CA GLN A 108 2.50 -31.42 -10.01
C GLN A 108 1.73 -32.73 -10.18
N GLN A 109 0.40 -32.67 -10.28
CA GLN A 109 -0.42 -33.86 -10.53
C GLN A 109 -0.15 -34.47 -11.91
N GLN A 110 0.06 -33.64 -12.93
CA GLN A 110 0.42 -34.12 -14.28
C GLN A 110 1.80 -34.80 -14.31
N GLN A 111 2.77 -34.28 -13.55
CA GLN A 111 4.10 -34.89 -13.45
C GLN A 111 4.10 -36.24 -12.72
N GLN A 112 3.19 -36.44 -11.76
CA GLN A 112 3.06 -37.72 -11.03
C GLN A 112 2.36 -38.83 -11.85
N GLN A 113 1.72 -38.48 -12.96
CA GLN A 113 1.04 -39.42 -13.86
C GLN A 113 1.91 -39.85 -15.05
N GLN A 114 3.14 -39.34 -15.14
CA GLN A 114 4.17 -39.75 -16.11
C GLN A 114 5.18 -40.69 -15.44
#